data_AF-A0A517QVZ6-F1
#
_entry.id   AF-A0A517QVZ6-F1
#
_cell.length_a   1.000
_cell.length_b   1.000
_cell.length_c   1.000
_cell.angle_alpha   90.00
_cell.angle_beta   90.00
_cell.angle_gamma   90.00
#
_symmetry.space_group_name_H-M   'P 1'
#
loop_
_entity.id
_entity.type
_entity.pdbx_description
1 polymer ?
#
loop_
_entity_poly.entity_id
_entity_poly.type
_entity_poly.pdbx_seq_one_letter_code
_entity_poly.pdbx_strand_id
1 'polypeptide(L)'
;MRYTRATLIKKVQAYVGLPGVAMTHVDFQQRMRVGKNTVGRHFPEGGWAELLRLAWLEQIGRSDPQAGQRRSAPRAGAWSRPMIVEHLKRYAAETGEECPRQDDFCEWSGVGLTTLKRLAGREGWSGLKESAGLDPAWATPANTSYSLEQILDAYGEVREYLGGGRPTRSQLRRHCGISVTTIFASYPSMRALHFNWEQYQSTGAVPDPVLDPPEEKIEPKPSLFDFPPLPPLGPILPSEIKTWPTGSG
;
A
#
# COMPACT_ATOMS: atom_id res chain seq x y z
N MET A 1 17.96 23.53 6.79
CA MET A 1 18.13 22.32 7.64
C MET A 1 18.04 21.09 6.75
N ARG A 2 19.02 20.18 6.77
CA ARG A 2 18.94 18.93 6.00
C ARG A 2 18.09 17.92 6.78
N TYR A 3 16.99 17.47 6.17
CA TYR A 3 16.19 16.39 6.73
C TYR A 3 16.87 15.06 6.46
N THR A 4 16.85 14.17 7.46
CA THR A 4 17.28 12.78 7.35
C THR A 4 16.13 11.90 7.87
N ARG A 5 16.13 10.60 7.56
CA ARG A 5 15.09 9.67 8.05
C ARG A 5 14.97 9.73 9.57
N ALA A 6 16.10 9.70 10.30
CA ALA A 6 16.11 9.79 11.75
C ALA A 6 15.54 11.12 12.29
N THR A 7 15.83 12.25 11.64
CA THR A 7 15.28 13.56 12.04
C THR A 7 13.77 13.63 11.84
N LEU A 8 13.26 13.00 10.78
CA LEU A 8 11.81 12.94 10.52
C LEU A 8 11.10 12.03 11.53
N ILE A 9 11.70 10.89 11.88
CA ILE A 9 11.19 9.99 12.92
C ILE A 9 11.10 10.70 14.27
N LYS A 10 12.17 11.37 14.71
CA LYS A 10 12.16 12.17 15.94
C LYS A 10 11.09 13.27 15.93
N LYS A 11 10.87 13.90 14.78
CA LYS A 11 9.81 14.90 14.62
C LYS A 11 8.42 14.29 14.74
N VAL A 12 8.19 13.09 14.22
CA VAL A 12 6.92 12.39 14.41
C VAL A 12 6.69 12.01 15.86
N GLN A 13 7.71 11.50 16.57
CA GLN A 13 7.61 11.20 18.00
C GLN A 13 7.26 12.44 18.82
N ALA A 14 7.90 13.59 18.52
CA ALA A 14 7.56 14.86 19.16
C ALA A 14 6.14 15.33 18.81
N TYR A 15 5.69 15.09 17.59
CA TYR A 15 4.37 15.46 17.10
C TYR A 15 3.24 14.64 17.76
N VAL A 16 3.43 13.34 17.97
CA VAL A 16 2.47 12.45 18.66
C VAL A 16 2.26 12.87 20.13
N GLY A 17 3.26 13.51 20.76
CA GLY A 17 3.15 14.03 22.12
C GLY A 17 2.39 15.36 22.26
N LEU A 18 1.93 15.97 21.16
CA LEU A 18 1.18 17.23 21.23
C LEU A 18 -0.32 16.96 21.45
N PRO A 19 -1.01 17.77 22.28
CA PRO A 19 -2.45 17.63 22.50
C PRO A 19 -3.27 18.03 21.25
N GLY A 20 -4.38 17.34 21.01
CA GLY A 20 -5.35 17.69 19.95
C GLY A 20 -4.83 17.52 18.52
N VAL A 21 -4.02 16.49 18.27
CA VAL A 21 -3.40 16.25 16.97
C VAL A 21 -4.28 15.35 16.10
N ALA A 22 -4.63 15.84 14.91
CA ALA A 22 -5.15 14.98 13.85
C ALA A 22 -3.95 14.32 13.16
N MET A 23 -3.76 13.02 13.42
CA MET A 23 -2.66 12.14 12.94
C MET A 23 -2.55 12.05 11.40
N THR A 24 -2.34 13.19 10.74
CA THR A 24 -2.40 13.36 9.30
C THR A 24 -1.10 13.92 8.77
N HIS A 25 -0.77 13.56 7.54
CA HIS A 25 0.46 14.01 6.90
C HIS A 25 0.51 15.54 6.76
N VAL A 26 -0.64 16.17 6.50
CA VAL A 26 -0.75 17.64 6.29
C VAL A 26 -0.51 18.39 7.59
N ASP A 27 -1.16 17.98 8.69
CA ASP A 27 -0.98 18.65 9.99
C ASP A 27 0.46 18.45 10.52
N PHE A 28 1.05 17.27 10.33
CA PHE A 28 2.46 17.02 10.64
C PHE A 28 3.40 17.97 9.88
N GLN A 29 3.19 18.15 8.57
CA GLN A 29 4.00 19.05 7.74
C GLN A 29 3.93 20.49 8.25
N GLN A 30 2.73 20.96 8.57
CA GLN A 30 2.47 22.31 9.08
C GLN A 30 3.13 22.53 10.45
N ARG A 31 2.84 21.64 11.42
CA ARG A 31 3.33 21.80 12.80
C ARG A 31 4.82 21.56 12.94
N MET A 32 5.38 20.60 12.19
CA MET A 32 6.81 20.25 12.29
C MET A 32 7.69 20.97 11.27
N ARG A 33 7.10 21.87 10.46
CA ARG A 33 7.74 22.66 9.39
C ARG A 33 8.51 21.79 8.38
N VAL A 34 7.93 20.65 8.01
CA VAL A 34 8.50 19.71 7.05
C VAL A 34 7.97 20.01 5.65
N GLY A 35 8.86 20.07 4.65
CA GLY A 35 8.47 20.36 3.28
C GLY A 35 7.58 19.27 2.68
N LYS A 36 6.66 19.67 1.77
CA LYS A 36 5.63 18.81 1.17
C LYS A 36 6.15 17.47 0.60
N ASN A 37 7.34 17.49 0.01
CA ASN A 37 7.96 16.32 -0.64
C ASN A 37 9.05 15.66 0.22
N THR A 38 9.35 16.21 1.40
CA THR A 38 10.46 15.75 2.22
C THR A 38 10.23 14.34 2.75
N VAL A 39 9.01 14.01 3.18
CA VAL A 39 8.69 12.66 3.68
C VAL A 39 8.81 11.62 2.55
N GLY A 40 8.18 11.86 1.40
CA GLY A 40 8.25 10.93 0.27
C GLY A 40 9.66 10.71 -0.28
N ARG A 41 10.53 11.74 -0.24
CA ARG A 41 11.94 11.60 -0.65
C ARG A 41 12.74 10.67 0.27
N HIS A 42 12.45 10.66 1.57
CA HIS A 42 13.19 9.87 2.56
C HIS A 42 12.55 8.51 2.88
N PHE A 43 11.30 8.32 2.49
CA PHE A 43 10.51 7.10 2.67
C PHE A 43 9.80 6.77 1.35
N PRO A 44 10.52 6.29 0.32
CA PRO A 44 9.98 6.13 -1.04
C PRO A 44 9.02 4.94 -1.17
N GLU A 45 9.07 3.97 -0.24
CA GLU A 45 8.27 2.74 -0.34
C GLU A 45 6.89 2.87 0.32
N GLY A 46 6.77 3.64 1.42
CA GLY A 46 5.48 3.83 2.08
C GLY A 46 5.23 5.23 2.64
N GLY A 47 6.11 6.20 2.37
CA GLY A 47 5.89 7.62 2.65
C GLY A 47 5.51 7.91 4.10
N TRP A 48 4.34 8.52 4.28
CA TRP A 48 3.82 8.87 5.61
C TRP A 48 3.53 7.65 6.49
N ALA A 49 2.95 6.58 5.91
CA ALA A 49 2.64 5.37 6.66
C ALA A 49 3.91 4.64 7.13
N GLU A 50 4.94 4.61 6.29
CA GLU A 50 6.24 4.04 6.64
C GLU A 50 6.92 4.84 7.76
N LEU A 51 6.89 6.18 7.67
CA LEU A 51 7.43 7.07 8.69
C LEU A 51 6.72 6.88 10.04
N LEU A 52 5.38 6.82 10.06
CA LEU A 52 4.60 6.57 11.29
C LEU A 52 4.95 5.21 11.91
N ARG A 53 4.99 4.16 11.09
CA ARG A 53 5.34 2.80 11.52
C ARG A 53 6.72 2.77 12.19
N LEU A 54 7.72 3.39 11.55
CA LEU A 54 9.08 3.44 12.09
C LEU A 54 9.18 4.28 13.37
N ALA A 55 8.44 5.39 13.45
CA ALA A 55 8.40 6.22 14.65
C ALA A 55 7.77 5.50 15.85
N TRP A 56 6.70 4.73 15.62
CA TRP A 56 6.06 3.90 16.64
C TRP A 56 6.93 2.72 17.06
N LEU A 57 7.57 2.03 16.12
CA LEU A 57 8.47 0.91 16.42
C LEU A 57 9.68 1.35 17.26
N GLU A 58 10.25 2.52 16.98
CA GLU A 58 11.32 3.09 17.81
C GLU A 58 10.84 3.52 19.21
N GLN A 59 9.57 3.91 19.34
CA GLN A 59 8.97 4.30 20.63
C GLN A 59 8.68 3.08 21.51
N ILE A 60 8.19 1.98 20.91
CA ILE A 60 7.95 0.70 21.59
C ILE A 60 9.27 0.07 22.02
N GLY A 61 10.31 0.13 21.17
CA GLY A 61 11.64 -0.39 21.48
C GLY A 61 12.38 0.29 22.64
N ARG A 62 11.87 1.42 23.17
CA ARG A 62 12.43 2.10 24.35
C ARG A 62 11.77 1.71 25.68
N SER A 63 10.65 0.99 25.65
CA SER A 63 9.84 0.72 26.86
C SER A 63 10.11 -0.66 27.48
N ASP A 64 11.03 -1.44 26.93
CA ASP A 64 11.35 -2.77 27.42
C ASP A 64 12.88 -2.94 27.61
N PRO A 65 13.39 -3.00 28.85
CA PRO A 65 14.81 -3.20 29.13
C PRO A 65 15.36 -4.54 28.62
N GLN A 66 14.51 -5.50 28.26
CA GLN A 66 14.92 -6.78 27.67
C GLN A 66 14.86 -6.82 26.13
N ALA A 67 14.26 -5.83 25.47
CA ALA A 67 14.20 -5.74 24.01
C ALA A 67 15.47 -5.16 23.35
N GLY A 68 16.51 -4.86 24.15
CA GLY A 68 17.79 -4.29 23.71
C GLY A 68 18.66 -5.19 22.83
N GLN A 69 18.21 -6.39 22.49
CA GLN A 69 18.84 -7.27 21.50
C GLN A 69 17.93 -7.51 20.28
N ARG A 70 17.67 -6.48 19.48
CA ARG A 70 17.36 -6.67 18.05
C ARG A 70 18.44 -5.98 17.23
N ARG A 71 19.57 -6.67 17.05
CA ARG A 71 19.84 -7.61 15.94
C ARG A 71 19.93 -6.82 14.63
N SER A 72 21.15 -6.38 14.33
CA SER A 72 21.56 -5.95 13.00
C SER A 72 21.03 -6.96 11.98
N ALA A 73 20.12 -6.52 11.11
CA ALA A 73 19.77 -7.30 9.94
C ALA A 73 21.07 -7.67 9.22
N PRO A 74 21.30 -8.95 8.84
CA PRO A 74 22.50 -9.30 8.10
C PRO A 74 22.54 -8.42 6.85
N ARG A 75 23.67 -7.74 6.63
CA ARG A 75 23.93 -6.90 5.46
C ARG A 75 23.47 -7.65 4.20
N ALA A 76 22.89 -6.93 3.25
CA ALA A 76 22.53 -7.42 1.93
C ALA A 76 23.68 -8.26 1.34
N GLY A 77 23.61 -9.59 1.48
CA GLY A 77 24.77 -10.45 1.24
C GLY A 77 24.73 -11.84 1.88
N ALA A 78 24.02 -12.09 2.98
CA ALA A 78 24.13 -13.40 3.64
C ALA A 78 22.80 -14.02 4.12
N TRP A 79 21.73 -13.90 3.33
CA TRP A 79 20.60 -14.81 3.53
C TRP A 79 20.95 -16.18 2.95
N SER A 80 21.00 -17.20 3.80
CA SER A 80 21.15 -18.59 3.42
C SER A 80 19.85 -19.35 3.66
N ARG A 81 19.66 -20.49 2.97
CA ARG A 81 18.47 -21.34 3.17
C ARG A 81 18.32 -21.81 4.63
N PRO A 82 19.35 -22.29 5.34
CA PRO A 82 19.24 -22.64 6.75
C PRO A 82 18.82 -21.47 7.65
N MET A 83 19.30 -20.26 7.36
CA MET A 83 18.91 -19.07 8.12
C MET A 83 17.43 -18.71 7.93
N ILE A 84 16.90 -18.88 6.73
CA ILE A 84 15.47 -18.67 6.46
C ILE A 84 14.63 -19.70 7.20
N VAL A 85 15.04 -20.96 7.20
CA VAL A 85 14.35 -22.05 7.91
C VAL A 85 14.30 -21.77 9.42
N GLU A 86 15.42 -21.37 10.03
CA GLU A 86 15.44 -21.03 11.46
C GLU A 86 14.62 -19.77 11.77
N HIS A 87 14.60 -18.78 10.87
CA HIS A 87 13.71 -17.64 11.04
C HIS A 87 12.24 -18.00 10.85
N LEU A 88 11.92 -18.96 9.99
CA LEU A 88 10.55 -19.42 9.78
C LEU A 88 10.03 -20.17 11.02
N LYS A 89 10.86 -21.00 11.65
CA LYS A 89 10.54 -21.62 12.96
C LYS A 89 10.29 -20.57 14.03
N ARG A 90 11.16 -19.56 14.10
CA ARG A 90 11.03 -18.47 15.07
C ARG A 90 9.76 -17.65 14.82
N TYR A 91 9.44 -17.36 13.56
CA TYR A 91 8.21 -16.67 13.18
C TYR A 91 6.99 -17.44 13.70
N ALA A 92 6.87 -18.72 13.38
CA ALA A 92 5.74 -19.55 13.82
C ALA A 92 5.61 -19.61 15.35
N ALA A 93 6.74 -19.68 16.07
CA ALA A 93 6.76 -19.65 17.53
C ALA A 93 6.37 -18.29 18.12
N GLU A 94 6.76 -17.17 17.49
CA GLU A 94 6.46 -15.81 17.99
C GLU A 94 5.03 -15.36 17.67
N THR A 95 4.48 -15.75 16.51
CA THR A 95 3.13 -15.35 16.09
C THR A 95 2.07 -16.36 16.53
N GLY A 96 2.46 -17.57 16.90
CA GLY A 96 1.54 -18.68 17.12
C GLY A 96 0.86 -19.16 15.83
N GLU A 97 1.32 -18.68 14.66
CA GLU A 97 0.79 -19.12 13.39
C GLU A 97 1.42 -20.47 13.02
N GLU A 98 0.62 -21.52 13.12
CA GLU A 98 0.98 -22.85 12.60
C GLU A 98 1.16 -22.82 11.07
N CYS A 99 0.67 -21.78 10.39
CA CYS A 99 0.54 -21.72 8.93
C CYS A 99 1.02 -20.38 8.35
N PRO A 100 2.33 -20.10 8.42
CA PRO A 100 2.88 -18.84 7.95
C PRO A 100 2.65 -18.62 6.45
N ARG A 101 2.07 -17.47 6.10
CA ARG A 101 2.00 -17.01 4.70
C ARG A 101 3.34 -16.42 4.28
N GLN A 102 3.62 -16.54 2.98
CA GLN A 102 4.87 -16.04 2.42
C GLN A 102 5.01 -14.51 2.57
N ASP A 103 3.94 -13.77 2.29
CA ASP A 103 3.93 -12.31 2.39
C ASP A 103 4.11 -11.83 3.84
N ASP A 104 3.38 -12.43 4.78
CA ASP A 104 3.44 -12.10 6.21
C ASP A 104 4.83 -12.41 6.81
N PHE A 105 5.42 -13.56 6.43
CA PHE A 105 6.78 -13.89 6.80
C PHE A 105 7.80 -12.91 6.19
N CYS A 106 7.64 -12.51 4.93
CA CYS A 106 8.52 -11.52 4.28
C CYS A 106 8.44 -10.16 4.98
N GLU A 107 7.24 -9.72 5.35
CA GLU A 107 7.01 -8.48 6.09
C GLU A 107 7.65 -8.53 7.49
N TRP A 108 7.46 -9.63 8.21
CA TRP A 108 8.02 -9.81 9.55
C TRP A 108 9.55 -9.95 9.54
N SER A 109 10.09 -10.75 8.62
CA SER A 109 11.52 -11.06 8.56
C SER A 109 12.36 -9.98 7.87
N GLY A 110 11.72 -9.09 7.11
CA GLY A 110 12.39 -8.12 6.23
C GLY A 110 13.11 -8.78 5.03
N VAL A 111 12.87 -10.07 4.77
CA VAL A 111 13.40 -10.78 3.60
C VAL A 111 12.58 -10.41 2.38
N GLY A 112 13.21 -9.81 1.37
CA GLY A 112 12.54 -9.53 0.11
C GLY A 112 12.06 -10.80 -0.60
N LEU A 113 10.87 -10.75 -1.20
CA LEU A 113 10.23 -11.89 -1.89
C LEU A 113 11.15 -12.56 -2.94
N THR A 114 11.91 -11.75 -3.69
CA THR A 114 12.87 -12.24 -4.69
C THR A 114 14.00 -13.05 -4.07
N THR A 115 14.51 -12.61 -2.90
CA THR A 115 15.55 -13.32 -2.15
C THR A 115 15.00 -14.65 -1.62
N LEU A 116 13.78 -14.64 -1.11
CA LEU A 116 13.10 -15.83 -0.62
C LEU A 116 12.90 -16.85 -1.74
N LYS A 117 12.38 -16.44 -2.90
CA LYS A 117 12.19 -17.32 -4.08
C LYS A 117 13.51 -17.93 -4.55
N ARG A 118 14.59 -17.14 -4.60
CA ARG A 118 15.92 -17.63 -4.97
C ARG A 118 16.43 -18.72 -4.02
N LEU A 119 16.23 -18.55 -2.72
CA LEU A 119 16.73 -19.47 -1.69
C LEU A 119 15.84 -20.68 -1.46
N ALA A 120 14.55 -20.56 -1.77
CA ALA A 120 13.59 -21.66 -1.76
C ALA A 120 13.87 -22.72 -2.84
N GLY A 121 14.51 -22.33 -3.96
CA GLY A 121 14.85 -23.25 -5.04
C GLY A 121 13.61 -23.83 -5.74
N ARG A 122 13.72 -25.06 -6.25
CA ARG A 122 12.62 -25.73 -6.99
C ARG A 122 11.41 -26.09 -6.13
N GLU A 123 11.63 -26.38 -4.84
CA GLU A 123 10.58 -26.79 -3.90
C GLU A 123 9.74 -25.61 -3.40
N GLY A 124 10.22 -24.37 -3.62
CA GLY A 124 9.47 -23.17 -3.29
C GLY A 124 9.20 -23.02 -1.78
N TRP A 125 8.14 -22.29 -1.46
CA TRP A 125 7.76 -21.99 -0.08
C TRP A 125 7.41 -23.25 0.72
N SER A 126 6.80 -24.25 0.08
CA SER A 126 6.47 -25.53 0.71
C SER A 126 7.72 -26.27 1.18
N GLY A 127 8.79 -26.32 0.39
CA GLY A 127 10.06 -26.94 0.84
C GLY A 127 10.72 -26.22 2.01
N LEU A 128 10.54 -24.89 2.12
CA LEU A 128 11.01 -24.12 3.28
C LEU A 128 10.20 -24.42 4.54
N LYS A 129 8.88 -24.59 4.41
CA LYS A 129 7.99 -25.01 5.50
C LYS A 129 8.34 -26.41 5.99
N GLU A 130 8.49 -27.35 5.07
CA GLU A 130 8.88 -28.73 5.37
C GLU A 130 10.22 -28.77 6.14
N SER A 131 11.22 -28.03 5.65
CA SER A 131 12.53 -27.91 6.31
C SER A 131 12.43 -27.27 7.71
N ALA A 132 11.40 -26.45 7.95
CA ALA A 132 11.13 -25.83 9.24
C ALA A 132 10.32 -26.74 10.19
N GLY A 133 9.90 -27.93 9.75
CA GLY A 133 9.00 -28.80 10.51
C GLY A 133 7.55 -28.28 10.56
N LEU A 134 7.19 -27.41 9.62
CA LEU A 134 5.84 -26.89 9.45
C LEU A 134 5.14 -27.66 8.33
N ASP A 135 3.81 -27.74 8.38
CA ASP A 135 3.03 -28.45 7.37
C ASP A 135 3.26 -27.86 5.96
N PRO A 136 3.86 -28.62 5.03
CA PRO A 136 4.11 -28.16 3.66
C PRO A 136 2.88 -28.28 2.75
N ALA A 137 1.92 -29.14 3.11
CA ALA A 137 0.73 -29.45 2.34
C ALA A 137 -0.30 -28.33 2.40
N TRP A 138 -0.27 -27.50 3.45
CA TRP A 138 -1.08 -26.30 3.50
C TRP A 138 -0.44 -25.17 2.69
N ALA A 139 -0.55 -25.33 1.37
CA ALA A 139 -0.67 -24.21 0.47
C ALA A 139 -1.71 -23.25 1.05
N THR A 140 -1.43 -21.94 0.99
CA THR A 140 -2.47 -20.91 1.08
C THR A 140 -3.71 -21.47 0.40
N PRO A 141 -4.92 -21.43 0.98
CA PRO A 141 -6.11 -21.84 0.25
C PRO A 141 -6.13 -21.04 -1.05
N ALA A 142 -5.66 -21.69 -2.13
CA ALA A 142 -5.47 -21.04 -3.42
C ALA A 142 -6.83 -20.75 -4.05
N ASN A 143 -7.89 -21.29 -3.44
CA ASN A 143 -9.28 -21.02 -3.69
C ASN A 143 -10.02 -20.95 -2.35
N THR A 144 -9.85 -19.89 -1.55
CA THR A 144 -11.09 -19.34 -0.96
C THR A 144 -11.85 -18.77 -2.14
N SER A 145 -12.71 -19.59 -2.76
CA SER A 145 -13.66 -19.11 -3.74
C SER A 145 -14.58 -18.14 -3.01
N TYR A 146 -14.26 -16.86 -3.07
CA TYR A 146 -15.17 -15.83 -2.58
C TYR A 146 -16.44 -15.91 -3.42
N SER A 147 -17.60 -15.97 -2.78
CA SER A 147 -18.85 -15.79 -3.50
C SER A 147 -18.90 -14.37 -4.09
N LEU A 148 -19.71 -14.18 -5.14
CA LEU A 148 -19.93 -12.85 -5.71
C LEU A 148 -20.44 -11.88 -4.63
N GLU A 149 -21.33 -12.34 -3.75
CA GLU A 149 -21.81 -11.62 -2.57
C GLU A 149 -20.68 -11.14 -1.67
N GLN A 150 -19.76 -12.04 -1.28
CA GLN A 150 -18.62 -11.70 -0.42
C GLN A 150 -17.70 -10.65 -1.05
N ILE A 151 -17.55 -10.68 -2.38
CA ILE A 151 -16.75 -9.67 -3.10
C ILE A 151 -17.47 -8.31 -3.09
N LEU A 152 -18.80 -8.30 -3.24
CA LEU A 152 -19.62 -7.08 -3.21
C LEU A 152 -19.70 -6.48 -1.80
N ASP A 153 -19.90 -7.30 -0.78
CA ASP A 153 -19.92 -6.87 0.62
C ASP A 153 -18.58 -6.24 1.00
N ALA A 154 -17.47 -6.92 0.68
CA ALA A 154 -16.13 -6.39 0.91
C ALA A 154 -15.88 -5.06 0.17
N TYR A 155 -16.41 -4.91 -1.05
CA TYR A 155 -16.34 -3.64 -1.77
C TYR A 155 -17.13 -2.53 -1.05
N GLY A 156 -18.32 -2.85 -0.54
CA GLY A 156 -19.18 -1.94 0.23
C GLY A 156 -18.50 -1.46 1.51
N GLU A 157 -17.97 -2.38 2.32
CA GLU A 157 -17.27 -2.05 3.57
C GLU A 157 -16.10 -1.07 3.33
N VAL A 158 -15.29 -1.30 2.29
CA VAL A 158 -14.16 -0.40 1.97
C VAL A 158 -14.67 0.95 1.48
N ARG A 159 -15.76 0.98 0.73
CA ARG A 159 -16.36 2.24 0.28
C ARG A 159 -16.88 3.06 1.46
N GLU A 160 -17.58 2.43 2.40
CA GLU A 160 -18.05 3.07 3.63
C GLU A 160 -16.88 3.62 4.45
N TYR A 161 -15.83 2.81 4.63
CA TYR A 161 -14.59 3.23 5.29
C TYR A 161 -13.93 4.45 4.60
N LEU A 162 -14.03 4.55 3.27
CA LEU A 162 -13.51 5.68 2.49
C LEU A 162 -14.47 6.87 2.41
N GLY A 163 -15.58 6.86 3.16
CA GLY A 163 -16.56 7.95 3.17
C GLY A 163 -17.39 8.05 1.88
N GLY A 164 -17.67 6.90 1.25
CA GLY A 164 -18.46 6.83 0.01
C GLY A 164 -17.64 6.94 -1.28
N GLY A 165 -16.33 7.15 -1.19
CA GLY A 165 -15.43 7.20 -2.35
C GLY A 165 -15.21 5.82 -2.98
N ARG A 166 -15.11 5.77 -4.32
CA ARG A 166 -14.89 4.52 -5.07
C ARG A 166 -13.56 3.85 -4.65
N PRO A 167 -13.59 2.63 -4.08
CA PRO A 167 -12.38 1.89 -3.75
C PRO A 167 -11.51 1.57 -4.97
N THR A 168 -10.21 1.75 -4.82
CA THR A 168 -9.19 1.30 -5.77
C THR A 168 -8.79 -0.15 -5.49
N ARG A 169 -8.17 -0.81 -6.48
CA ARG A 169 -7.65 -2.19 -6.35
C ARG A 169 -6.71 -2.34 -5.15
N SER A 170 -5.81 -1.38 -4.96
CA SER A 170 -4.86 -1.39 -3.86
C SER A 170 -5.53 -1.23 -2.50
N GLN A 171 -6.61 -0.46 -2.41
CA GLN A 171 -7.41 -0.32 -1.20
C GLN A 171 -8.16 -1.62 -0.88
N LEU A 172 -8.82 -2.24 -1.85
CA LEU A 172 -9.51 -3.53 -1.65
C LEU A 172 -8.56 -4.62 -1.16
N ARG A 173 -7.38 -4.75 -1.78
CA ARG A 173 -6.36 -5.70 -1.31
C ARG A 173 -5.91 -5.39 0.13
N ARG A 174 -5.66 -4.12 0.43
CA ARG A 174 -5.15 -3.70 1.74
C ARG A 174 -6.16 -3.89 2.87
N HIS A 175 -7.45 -3.69 2.59
CA HIS A 175 -8.49 -3.66 3.60
C HIS A 175 -9.27 -4.97 3.71
N CYS A 176 -9.45 -5.71 2.62
CA CYS A 176 -10.23 -6.96 2.61
C CYS A 176 -9.40 -8.22 2.36
N GLY A 177 -8.12 -8.08 2.01
CA GLY A 177 -7.27 -9.23 1.66
C GLY A 177 -7.67 -9.97 0.38
N ILE A 178 -8.70 -9.52 -0.34
CA ILE A 178 -9.14 -10.11 -1.61
C ILE A 178 -8.11 -9.77 -2.69
N SER A 179 -7.63 -10.80 -3.39
CA SER A 179 -6.65 -10.61 -4.46
C SER A 179 -7.28 -9.94 -5.67
N VAL A 180 -6.49 -9.12 -6.38
CA VAL A 180 -6.93 -8.49 -7.64
C VAL A 180 -7.32 -9.54 -8.69
N THR A 181 -6.62 -10.68 -8.69
CA THR A 181 -6.91 -11.81 -9.59
C THR A 181 -8.28 -12.41 -9.29
N THR A 182 -8.63 -12.59 -8.02
CA THR A 182 -9.95 -13.09 -7.58
C THR A 182 -11.06 -12.14 -8.00
N ILE A 183 -10.86 -10.83 -7.82
CA ILE A 183 -11.83 -9.81 -8.24
C ILE A 183 -12.04 -9.87 -9.75
N PHE A 184 -10.96 -9.94 -10.54
CA PHE A 184 -11.07 -9.95 -12.01
C PHE A 184 -11.50 -11.26 -12.63
N ALA A 185 -11.38 -12.38 -11.90
CA ALA A 185 -12.03 -13.63 -12.29
C ALA A 185 -13.57 -13.53 -12.22
N SER A 186 -14.09 -12.69 -11.33
CA SER A 186 -15.53 -12.52 -11.09
C SER A 186 -16.13 -11.31 -11.81
N TYR A 187 -15.38 -10.21 -11.89
CA TYR A 187 -15.80 -8.95 -12.50
C TYR A 187 -14.73 -8.46 -13.47
N PRO A 188 -15.01 -8.29 -14.77
CA PRO A 188 -13.98 -8.00 -15.77
C PRO A 188 -13.28 -6.64 -15.56
N SER A 189 -13.89 -5.73 -14.79
CA SER A 189 -13.27 -4.45 -14.46
C SER A 189 -13.75 -3.91 -13.10
N MET A 190 -12.99 -2.97 -12.54
CA MET A 190 -13.42 -2.21 -11.35
C MET A 190 -14.70 -1.43 -11.58
N ARG A 191 -14.96 -1.01 -12.83
CA ARG A 191 -16.20 -0.34 -13.22
C ARG A 191 -17.37 -1.30 -13.17
N ALA A 192 -17.19 -2.53 -13.64
CA ALA A 192 -18.19 -3.58 -13.55
C ALA A 192 -18.48 -3.96 -12.10
N LEU A 193 -17.45 -4.16 -11.26
CA LEU A 193 -17.63 -4.41 -9.83
C LEU A 193 -18.44 -3.30 -9.16
N HIS A 194 -18.08 -2.04 -9.42
CA HIS A 194 -18.78 -0.90 -8.84
C HIS A 194 -20.25 -0.83 -9.27
N PHE A 195 -20.53 -1.01 -10.57
CA PHE A 195 -21.88 -0.99 -11.12
C PHE A 195 -22.75 -2.10 -10.52
N ASN A 196 -22.23 -3.32 -10.44
CA ASN A 196 -22.94 -4.45 -9.84
C ASN A 196 -23.16 -4.26 -8.33
N TRP A 197 -22.22 -3.60 -7.64
CA TRP A 197 -22.41 -3.23 -6.23
C TRP A 197 -23.53 -2.20 -6.04
N GLU A 198 -23.64 -1.18 -6.90
CA GLU A 198 -24.76 -0.22 -6.83
C GLU A 198 -26.11 -0.91 -7.05
N GLN A 199 -26.16 -1.87 -7.98
CA GLN A 199 -27.35 -2.68 -8.19
C GLN A 199 -27.65 -3.54 -6.96
N TYR A 200 -26.66 -4.26 -6.43
CA TYR A 200 -26.81 -5.07 -5.23
C TYR A 200 -27.26 -4.27 -4.00
N GLN A 201 -26.73 -3.06 -3.80
CA GLN A 201 -27.17 -2.18 -2.72
C GLN A 201 -28.63 -1.73 -2.88
N SER A 202 -29.07 -1.52 -4.12
CA SER A 202 -30.43 -1.09 -4.44
C SER A 202 -31.46 -2.23 -4.36
N THR A 203 -31.08 -3.43 -4.84
CA THR A 203 -31.99 -4.57 -4.98
C THR A 203 -31.92 -5.55 -3.81
N GLY A 204 -30.82 -5.55 -3.05
CA GLY A 204 -30.53 -6.56 -2.02
C GLY A 204 -30.23 -7.95 -2.59
N ALA A 205 -30.09 -8.09 -3.91
CA ALA A 205 -29.87 -9.36 -4.59
C ALA A 205 -28.62 -9.29 -5.48
N VAL A 206 -27.78 -10.32 -5.40
CA VAL A 206 -26.57 -10.44 -6.23
C VAL A 206 -27.00 -10.59 -7.70
N PRO A 207 -26.54 -9.71 -8.61
CA PRO A 207 -26.87 -9.84 -10.03
C PRO A 207 -26.34 -11.16 -10.60
N ASP A 208 -27.24 -12.00 -11.11
CA ASP A 208 -26.94 -13.23 -11.84
C ASP A 208 -27.74 -13.26 -13.16
N PRO A 209 -27.08 -13.08 -14.34
CA PRO A 209 -25.65 -12.91 -14.54
C PRO A 209 -25.13 -11.52 -14.12
N VAL A 210 -23.80 -11.42 -13.93
CA VAL A 210 -23.10 -10.15 -13.71
C VAL A 210 -23.42 -9.18 -14.85
N LEU A 211 -23.84 -7.97 -14.49
CA LEU A 211 -24.27 -6.96 -15.45
C LEU A 211 -23.08 -6.17 -15.99
N ASP A 212 -23.10 -5.87 -17.29
CA ASP A 212 -22.10 -4.99 -17.88
C ASP A 212 -22.41 -3.52 -17.60
N PRO A 213 -21.40 -2.70 -17.24
CA PRO A 213 -21.60 -1.28 -17.04
C PRO A 213 -21.91 -0.60 -18.39
N PRO A 214 -22.89 0.34 -18.45
CA PRO A 214 -23.27 0.99 -19.69
C PRO A 214 -22.08 1.69 -20.36
N GLU A 215 -21.92 1.55 -21.68
CA GLU A 215 -20.83 2.19 -22.42
C GLU A 215 -20.82 3.70 -22.15
N GLU A 216 -19.70 4.23 -21.65
CA GLU A 216 -19.54 5.68 -21.56
C GLU A 216 -19.31 6.16 -22.99
N LYS A 217 -20.34 6.72 -23.62
CA LYS A 217 -20.13 7.56 -24.80
C LYS A 217 -19.40 8.81 -24.32
N ILE A 218 -18.08 8.78 -24.39
CA ILE A 218 -17.27 9.97 -24.22
C ILE A 218 -17.55 10.84 -25.44
N GLU A 219 -18.52 11.74 -25.31
CA GLU A 219 -18.68 12.79 -26.30
C GLU A 219 -17.38 13.61 -26.29
N PRO A 220 -16.65 13.68 -27.42
CA PRO A 220 -15.45 14.48 -27.48
C PRO A 220 -15.86 15.92 -27.17
N LYS A 221 -15.38 16.46 -26.04
CA LYS A 221 -15.61 17.87 -25.72
C LYS A 221 -15.01 18.70 -26.87
N PRO A 222 -15.81 19.39 -27.69
CA PRO A 222 -15.30 20.14 -28.83
C PRO A 222 -14.33 21.25 -28.39
N SER A 223 -14.45 21.71 -27.14
CA SER A 223 -13.63 22.77 -26.56
C SER A 223 -12.18 22.38 -26.25
N LEU A 224 -11.77 21.12 -26.44
CA LEU A 224 -10.37 20.71 -26.19
C LEU A 224 -9.46 20.97 -27.39
N PHE A 225 -10.04 21.25 -28.56
CA PHE A 225 -9.34 21.56 -29.82
C PHE A 225 -9.62 22.97 -30.35
N ASP A 226 -10.49 23.75 -29.68
CA ASP A 226 -10.62 25.20 -29.87
C ASP A 226 -9.44 25.93 -29.20
N PHE A 227 -8.25 25.70 -29.72
CA PHE A 227 -7.12 26.54 -29.38
C PHE A 227 -7.25 27.86 -30.16
N PRO A 228 -7.12 29.02 -29.50
CA PRO A 228 -6.94 30.26 -30.24
C PRO A 228 -5.73 30.09 -31.18
N PRO A 229 -5.77 30.65 -32.40
CA PRO A 229 -4.67 30.52 -33.35
C PRO A 229 -3.37 30.93 -32.65
N LEU A 230 -2.37 30.05 -32.72
CA LEU A 230 -1.06 30.33 -32.12
C LEU A 230 -0.57 31.69 -32.66
N PRO A 231 -0.10 32.60 -31.79
CA PRO A 231 0.49 33.84 -32.27
C PRO A 231 1.64 33.50 -33.24
N PRO A 232 1.84 34.32 -34.29
CA PRO A 232 2.93 34.08 -35.24
C PRO A 232 4.24 33.94 -34.46
N LEU A 233 4.95 32.85 -34.71
CA LEU A 233 6.29 32.59 -34.16
C LEU A 233 7.29 33.55 -34.82
N GLY A 234 7.17 34.84 -34.52
CA GLY A 234 8.19 35.83 -34.82
C GLY A 234 9.39 35.62 -33.90
N PRO A 235 10.59 36.11 -34.28
CA PRO A 235 11.74 36.08 -33.41
C PRO A 235 11.42 36.90 -32.14
N ILE A 236 11.33 36.22 -31.01
CA ILE A 236 11.18 36.87 -29.70
C ILE A 236 12.45 37.70 -29.48
N LEU A 237 12.33 39.02 -29.63
CA LEU A 237 13.40 39.93 -29.28
C LEU A 237 13.52 39.94 -27.74
N PRO A 238 14.73 39.88 -27.17
CA PRO A 238 14.96 39.81 -25.71
C PRO A 238 14.35 40.95 -24.89
N SER A 239 13.84 42.00 -25.53
CA SER A 239 13.25 43.18 -24.91
C SER A 239 11.83 42.97 -24.34
N GLU A 240 11.12 41.91 -24.69
CA GLU A 240 9.72 41.69 -24.29
C GLU A 240 9.54 40.77 -23.07
N ILE A 241 10.62 40.29 -22.46
CA ILE A 241 10.57 39.59 -21.16
C ILE A 241 10.47 40.63 -20.04
N LYS A 242 9.36 41.36 -19.97
CA LYS A 242 9.00 42.13 -18.77
C LYS A 242 7.55 41.85 -18.42
N THR A 243 7.36 41.56 -17.13
CA THR A 243 6.09 41.42 -16.39
C THR A 243 5.37 40.07 -16.52
N TRP A 244 5.93 39.05 -15.87
CA TRP A 244 5.08 38.06 -15.22
C TRP A 244 4.56 38.68 -13.91
N PRO A 245 3.25 38.76 -13.68
CA PRO A 245 2.75 39.26 -12.41
C PRO A 245 3.08 38.25 -11.32
N THR A 246 3.87 38.67 -10.33
CA THR A 246 3.98 37.96 -9.04
C THR A 246 2.65 38.07 -8.33
N GLY A 247 1.72 37.17 -8.68
CA GLY A 247 0.47 36.98 -7.99
C GLY A 247 0.73 36.54 -6.55
N SER A 248 0.51 37.48 -5.63
CA SER A 248 0.40 37.24 -4.20
C SER A 248 -1.03 36.79 -3.91
N GLY A 249 -1.19 35.65 -3.24
CA GLY A 249 -2.46 35.08 -2.80
C GLY A 249 -2.24 33.73 -2.14
#